data_AF-A0A961I0P6-F1
#
_entry.id   AF-A0A961I0P6-F1
#
_cell.length_a   1.000
_cell.length_b   1.000
_cell.length_c   1.000
_cell.angle_alpha   90.00
_cell.angle_beta   90.00
_cell.angle_gamma   90.00
#
_symmetry.space_group_name_H-M   'P 1'
#
loop_
_entity.id
_entity.type
_entity.pdbx_description
1 polymer ?
#
loop_
_entity_poly.entity_id
_entity_poly.type
_entity_poly.pdbx_seq_one_letter_code
_entity_poly.pdbx_strand_id
1 'polypeptide(L)'
;IGFANTARVARRADLGAASRVTEACGYALLCNSIHAIPGLPLDRVVGNIVWAALSGADPSHAMARLDGPARIETGAQDRIDLDDEDRVVRICSADPAAIADSTRSTVIYSRTPVWKGGRRLGTCLSEVSATVRDGRILRDPAAENHFVIERERDGVPPSGLASPGA
;
A
#
# COMPACT_ATOMS: atom_id res chain seq x y z
N ILE A 1 -10.16 20.54 14.45
CA ILE A 1 -9.45 20.03 13.25
C ILE A 1 -10.16 20.60 12.03
N GLY A 2 -9.44 21.21 11.07
CA GLY A 2 -10.04 21.81 9.88
C GLY A 2 -10.26 20.77 8.77
N PHE A 3 -11.50 20.64 8.29
CA PHE A 3 -11.89 19.67 7.25
C PHE A 3 -11.88 20.23 5.82
N ALA A 4 -11.37 21.44 5.63
CA ALA A 4 -11.49 22.14 4.36
C ALA A 4 -10.18 22.11 3.57
N ASN A 5 -10.24 21.55 2.37
CA ASN A 5 -9.22 21.78 1.35
C ASN A 5 -9.23 23.25 0.94
N THR A 6 -8.06 23.81 0.62
CA THR A 6 -7.98 25.14 -0.01
C THR A 6 -8.64 25.11 -1.39
N ALA A 7 -9.07 26.27 -1.91
CA ALA A 7 -9.70 26.37 -3.23
C ALA A 7 -8.84 25.76 -4.37
N ARG A 8 -7.50 25.79 -4.22
CA ARG A 8 -6.56 25.14 -5.14
C ARG A 8 -6.69 23.61 -5.13
N VAL A 9 -6.86 23.02 -3.95
CA VAL A 9 -6.90 21.57 -3.75
C VAL A 9 -8.30 21.01 -4.02
N ALA A 10 -9.35 21.79 -3.77
CA ALA A 10 -10.76 21.40 -3.92
C ALA A 10 -11.18 20.94 -5.32
N ARG A 11 -10.38 21.20 -6.36
CA ARG A 11 -10.67 20.81 -7.75
C ARG A 11 -10.13 19.44 -8.15
N ARG A 12 -9.44 18.74 -7.25
CA ARG A 12 -8.80 17.46 -7.57
C ARG A 12 -9.77 16.29 -7.41
N ALA A 13 -9.51 15.23 -8.17
CA ALA A 13 -10.34 14.02 -8.19
C ALA A 13 -9.97 12.99 -7.12
N ASP A 14 -8.87 13.21 -6.39
CA ASP A 14 -8.29 12.32 -5.39
C ASP A 14 -8.53 12.78 -3.94
N LEU A 15 -9.51 13.68 -3.75
CA LEU A 15 -9.86 14.19 -2.44
C LEU A 15 -10.72 13.17 -1.68
N GLY A 16 -10.52 13.13 -0.37
CA GLY A 16 -11.35 12.35 0.52
C GLY A 16 -11.27 12.87 1.94
N ALA A 17 -12.24 12.53 2.77
CA ALA A 17 -12.23 12.88 4.18
C ALA A 17 -12.97 11.81 4.97
N ALA A 18 -12.38 11.42 6.09
CA ALA A 18 -12.98 10.46 6.99
C ALA A 18 -12.85 10.98 8.41
N SER A 19 -13.88 10.76 9.23
CA SER A 19 -13.79 11.01 10.66
C SER A 19 -14.66 10.02 11.39
N ARG A 20 -14.25 9.69 12.61
CA ARG A 20 -15.02 8.85 13.51
C ARG A 20 -14.67 9.23 14.93
N VAL A 21 -15.67 9.24 15.81
CA VAL A 21 -15.51 9.58 17.22
C VAL A 21 -16.36 8.65 18.07
N THR A 22 -15.84 8.32 19.24
CA THR A 22 -16.50 7.65 20.36
C THR A 22 -16.10 8.37 21.65
N GLU A 23 -16.61 7.92 22.79
CA GLU A 23 -16.19 8.45 24.09
C GLU A 23 -14.70 8.19 24.39
N ALA A 24 -14.13 7.10 23.88
CA ALA A 24 -12.76 6.68 24.19
C ALA A 24 -11.70 7.19 23.18
N CYS A 25 -12.06 7.35 21.91
CA CYS A 25 -11.12 7.76 20.86
C CYS A 25 -11.83 8.37 19.65
N GLY A 26 -11.06 9.06 18.81
CA GLY A 26 -11.53 9.54 17.52
C GLY A 26 -10.41 10.00 16.61
N TYR A 27 -10.73 10.15 15.32
CA TYR A 27 -9.83 10.72 14.32
C TYR A 27 -10.58 11.62 13.34
N ALA A 28 -9.82 12.49 12.71
CA ALA A 28 -10.23 13.26 11.54
C ALA A 28 -9.09 13.20 10.52
N LEU A 29 -9.43 12.79 9.30
CA LEU A 29 -8.54 12.59 8.18
C LEU A 29 -8.99 13.46 7.01
N LEU A 30 -8.04 14.17 6.40
CA LEU A 30 -8.23 14.88 5.15
C LEU A 30 -7.19 14.35 4.15
N CYS A 31 -7.67 13.73 3.07
CA CYS A 31 -6.82 13.22 2.00
C CYS A 31 -6.66 14.31 0.93
N ASN A 32 -5.42 14.73 0.72
CA ASN A 32 -5.02 15.65 -0.34
C ASN A 32 -3.73 15.17 -1.06
N SER A 33 -3.41 13.87 -0.98
CA SER A 33 -2.21 13.30 -1.61
C SER A 33 -2.40 13.20 -3.12
N ILE A 34 -1.43 13.70 -3.89
CA ILE A 34 -1.40 13.78 -5.37
C ILE A 34 -1.16 12.42 -6.06
N HIS A 35 -1.04 11.36 -5.28
CA HIS A 35 -0.63 10.02 -5.73
C HIS A 35 -1.67 8.94 -5.40
N ALA A 36 -2.93 9.31 -5.19
CA ALA A 36 -3.96 8.30 -4.96
C ALA A 36 -4.22 7.47 -6.23
N ILE A 37 -4.41 6.17 -6.03
CA ILE A 37 -4.81 5.27 -7.12
C ILE A 37 -6.25 5.59 -7.52
N PRO A 38 -6.52 5.89 -8.80
CA PRO A 38 -7.87 6.15 -9.26
C PRO A 38 -8.84 5.02 -8.85
N GLY A 39 -9.95 5.39 -8.21
CA GLY A 39 -11.00 4.44 -7.79
C GLY A 39 -10.77 3.77 -6.43
N LEU A 40 -9.59 3.90 -5.80
CA LEU A 40 -9.37 3.43 -4.44
C LEU A 40 -9.93 4.46 -3.44
N PRO A 41 -10.88 4.09 -2.54
CA PRO A 41 -11.41 5.01 -1.54
C PRO A 41 -10.38 5.19 -0.40
N LEU A 42 -9.32 5.95 -0.68
CA LEU A 42 -8.14 6.09 0.16
C LEU A 42 -8.48 6.61 1.57
N ASP A 43 -9.41 7.54 1.66
CA ASP A 43 -9.93 8.07 2.93
C ASP A 43 -10.56 6.99 3.80
N ARG A 44 -11.33 6.07 3.21
CA ARG A 44 -11.91 4.93 3.93
C ARG A 44 -10.87 3.89 4.29
N VAL A 45 -9.94 3.60 3.40
CA VAL A 45 -8.84 2.64 3.62
C VAL A 45 -7.96 3.11 4.78
N VAL A 46 -7.42 4.33 4.69
CA VAL A 46 -6.57 4.92 5.73
C VAL A 46 -7.40 5.14 7.01
N GLY A 47 -8.64 5.60 6.88
CA GLY A 47 -9.55 5.75 8.01
C GLY A 47 -9.79 4.44 8.78
N ASN A 48 -9.88 3.29 8.08
CA ASN A 48 -10.00 1.98 8.71
C ASN A 48 -8.73 1.56 9.44
N ILE A 49 -7.55 1.84 8.86
CA ILE A 49 -6.24 1.59 9.52
C ILE A 49 -6.13 2.41 10.81
N VAL A 50 -6.41 3.71 10.73
CA VAL A 50 -6.38 4.61 11.90
C VAL A 50 -7.39 4.16 12.95
N TRP A 51 -8.61 3.81 12.54
CA TRP A 51 -9.63 3.36 13.47
C TRP A 51 -9.24 2.06 14.20
N ALA A 52 -8.70 1.09 13.47
CA ALA A 52 -8.23 -0.16 14.06
C ALA A 52 -7.11 0.08 15.08
N ALA A 53 -6.14 0.93 14.76
CA ALA A 53 -5.07 1.31 15.69
C ALA A 53 -5.60 1.99 16.96
N LEU A 54 -6.61 2.85 16.84
CA LEU A 54 -7.21 3.55 17.99
C LEU A 54 -8.12 2.66 18.84
N SER A 55 -8.85 1.74 18.21
CA SER A 55 -9.86 0.91 18.88
C SER A 55 -9.37 -0.48 19.29
N GLY A 56 -8.18 -0.89 18.85
CA GLY A 56 -7.67 -2.25 19.04
C GLY A 56 -8.39 -3.32 18.19
N ALA A 57 -9.21 -2.91 17.22
CA ALA A 57 -9.88 -3.82 16.30
C ALA A 57 -8.88 -4.44 15.31
N ASP A 58 -9.18 -5.64 14.79
CA ASP A 58 -8.38 -6.24 13.74
C ASP A 58 -8.55 -5.44 12.43
N PRO A 59 -7.47 -4.87 11.86
CA PRO A 59 -7.61 -4.03 10.69
C PRO A 59 -7.88 -4.86 9.44
N SER A 60 -8.79 -4.39 8.59
CA SER A 60 -9.01 -4.94 7.25
C SER A 60 -7.92 -4.58 6.24
N HIS A 61 -7.13 -3.56 6.55
CA HIS A 61 -6.05 -3.05 5.71
C HIS A 61 -4.82 -2.81 6.57
N ALA A 62 -3.62 -3.03 6.03
CA ALA A 62 -2.37 -2.65 6.68
C ALA A 62 -1.57 -1.71 5.78
N MET A 63 -0.61 -1.00 6.37
CA MET A 63 0.41 -0.27 5.62
C MET A 63 1.75 -0.96 5.81
N ALA A 64 2.50 -1.05 4.72
CA ALA A 64 3.89 -1.51 4.72
C ALA A 64 4.75 -0.52 3.95
N ARG A 65 6.07 -0.65 4.08
CA ARG A 65 7.03 0.32 3.54
C ARG A 65 8.27 -0.30 2.93
N LEU A 66 8.80 0.36 1.91
CA LEU A 66 10.08 0.09 1.27
C LEU A 66 11.11 1.12 1.78
N ASP A 67 11.83 0.79 2.85
CA ASP A 67 12.68 1.74 3.58
C ASP A 67 14.17 1.69 3.23
N GLY A 68 14.63 0.62 2.57
CA GLY A 68 16.05 0.40 2.31
C GLY A 68 16.24 -0.69 1.27
N PRO A 69 17.50 -1.07 0.96
CA PRO A 69 17.76 -2.03 -0.09
C PRO A 69 17.06 -3.36 0.21
N ALA A 70 15.97 -3.63 -0.50
CA ALA A 70 15.30 -4.92 -0.48
C ALA A 70 15.90 -5.80 -1.58
N ARG A 71 16.01 -7.10 -1.32
CA ARG A 71 16.47 -8.03 -2.35
C ARG A 71 15.36 -8.22 -3.38
N ILE A 72 15.70 -8.20 -4.67
CA ILE A 72 14.79 -8.66 -5.72
C ILE A 72 15.37 -9.89 -6.40
N GLU A 73 14.54 -10.90 -6.61
CA GLU A 73 14.93 -12.16 -7.24
C GLU A 73 13.83 -12.69 -8.15
N THR A 74 14.20 -13.54 -9.10
CA THR A 74 13.24 -14.25 -9.93
C THR A 74 12.73 -15.49 -9.21
N GLY A 75 11.44 -15.80 -9.38
CA GLY A 75 10.87 -17.07 -8.94
C GLY A 75 9.64 -17.44 -9.77
N ALA A 76 8.88 -18.43 -9.32
CA ALA A 76 7.73 -18.94 -10.07
C ALA A 76 6.51 -18.01 -10.03
N GLN A 77 6.44 -17.13 -9.03
CA GLN A 77 5.28 -16.26 -8.76
C GLN A 77 5.74 -14.95 -8.13
N ASP A 78 4.96 -13.89 -8.32
CA ASP A 78 5.17 -12.62 -7.63
C ASP A 78 4.87 -12.77 -6.14
N ARG A 79 5.74 -12.22 -5.29
CA ARG A 79 5.61 -12.27 -3.84
C ARG A 79 6.41 -11.16 -3.19
N ILE A 80 5.82 -10.53 -2.17
CA ILE A 80 6.49 -9.58 -1.28
C ILE A 80 6.60 -10.20 0.10
N ASP A 81 7.78 -10.17 0.69
CA ASP A 81 7.98 -10.52 2.10
C ASP A 81 8.29 -9.30 2.94
N LEU A 82 7.62 -9.26 4.09
CA LEU A 82 7.81 -8.27 5.12
C LEU A 82 8.55 -8.84 6.32
N ASP A 83 9.32 -7.99 6.99
CA ASP A 83 9.79 -8.23 8.36
C ASP A 83 8.70 -7.92 9.39
N ASP A 84 9.04 -8.09 10.68
CA ASP A 84 8.15 -7.86 11.80
C ASP A 84 7.72 -6.39 11.97
N GLU A 85 8.45 -5.45 11.36
CA GLU A 85 8.17 -4.02 11.36
C GLU A 85 7.46 -3.52 10.09
N ASP A 86 6.88 -4.45 9.31
CA ASP A 86 6.16 -4.19 8.06
C ASP A 86 7.03 -3.52 6.98
N ARG A 87 8.34 -3.79 7.00
CA ARG A 87 9.29 -3.35 5.97
C ARG A 87 9.52 -4.45 4.95
N VAL A 88 9.59 -4.07 3.68
CA VAL A 88 9.93 -5.01 2.60
C VAL A 88 11.37 -5.47 2.74
N VAL A 89 11.57 -6.79 2.85
CA VAL A 89 12.90 -7.41 2.89
C VAL A 89 13.25 -8.14 1.59
N ARG A 90 12.23 -8.64 0.90
CA ARG A 90 12.39 -9.40 -0.34
C ARG A 90 11.20 -9.21 -1.27
N ILE A 91 11.49 -9.07 -2.55
CA ILE A 91 10.53 -9.21 -3.64
C ILE A 91 10.98 -10.37 -4.53
N CYS A 92 10.07 -11.29 -4.77
CA CYS A 92 10.21 -12.32 -5.78
C CYS A 92 9.30 -11.93 -6.94
N SER A 93 9.83 -11.95 -8.17
CA SER A 93 9.03 -11.71 -9.38
C SER A 93 9.05 -12.90 -10.32
N ALA A 94 7.91 -13.17 -10.95
CA ALA A 94 7.82 -14.11 -12.05
C ALA A 94 8.45 -13.58 -13.35
N ASP A 95 8.62 -12.25 -13.46
CA ASP A 95 9.25 -11.61 -14.62
C ASP A 95 10.76 -11.44 -14.39
N PRO A 96 11.63 -12.14 -15.15
CA PRO A 96 13.07 -11.94 -15.08
C PRO A 96 13.52 -10.52 -15.45
N ALA A 97 12.72 -9.74 -16.18
CA ALA A 97 13.06 -8.36 -16.49
C ALA A 97 12.98 -7.45 -15.25
N ALA A 98 12.21 -7.84 -14.22
CA ALA A 98 12.04 -7.04 -13.01
C ALA A 98 13.33 -6.89 -12.19
N ILE A 99 14.30 -7.81 -12.35
CA ILE A 99 15.61 -7.74 -11.66
C ILE A 99 16.65 -6.92 -12.42
N ALA A 100 16.35 -6.48 -13.64
CA ALA A 100 17.28 -5.69 -14.44
C ALA A 100 17.49 -4.29 -13.84
N ASP A 101 18.70 -3.76 -14.00
CA ASP A 101 19.02 -2.40 -13.58
C ASP A 101 18.06 -1.38 -14.23
N SER A 102 17.47 -0.54 -13.39
CA SER A 102 16.50 0.47 -13.80
C SER A 102 16.70 1.74 -12.99
N THR A 103 16.57 2.90 -13.63
CA THR A 103 16.60 4.18 -12.92
C THR A 103 15.31 4.40 -12.13
N ARG A 104 14.19 3.86 -12.63
CA ARG A 104 12.87 3.86 -11.98
C ARG A 104 11.97 2.81 -12.63
N SER A 105 11.52 1.82 -11.87
CA SER A 105 10.52 0.83 -12.30
C SER A 105 9.50 0.58 -11.18
N THR A 106 8.30 0.12 -11.53
CA THR A 106 7.36 -0.43 -10.54
C THR A 106 7.94 -1.73 -10.02
N VAL A 107 8.16 -1.79 -8.70
CA VAL A 107 8.77 -2.94 -8.02
C VAL A 107 7.76 -3.67 -7.13
N ILE A 108 6.69 -2.97 -6.73
CA ILE A 108 5.55 -3.53 -6.04
C ILE A 108 4.35 -3.27 -6.92
N TYR A 109 3.75 -4.33 -7.44
CA TYR A 109 2.56 -4.25 -8.26
C TYR A 109 1.31 -4.44 -7.41
N SER A 110 0.23 -3.79 -7.83
CA SER A 110 -1.09 -4.09 -7.31
C SER A 110 -1.39 -5.58 -7.51
N ARG A 111 -2.17 -6.15 -6.58
CA ARG A 111 -2.51 -7.57 -6.53
C ARG A 111 -1.35 -8.54 -6.21
N THR A 112 -0.14 -8.05 -5.96
CA THR A 112 0.97 -8.91 -5.51
C THR A 112 0.69 -9.48 -4.12
N PRO A 113 0.78 -10.81 -3.91
CA PRO A 113 0.66 -11.42 -2.60
C PRO A 113 1.72 -10.94 -1.62
N VAL A 114 1.30 -10.60 -0.39
CA VAL A 114 2.19 -10.13 0.67
C VAL A 114 2.24 -11.15 1.80
N TRP A 115 3.45 -11.44 2.26
CA TRP A 115 3.76 -12.44 3.27
C TRP A 115 4.53 -11.83 4.44
N LYS A 116 4.32 -12.35 5.64
CA LYS A 116 5.02 -11.95 6.87
C LYS A 116 5.21 -13.19 7.75
N GLY A 117 6.43 -13.44 8.22
CA GLY A 117 6.72 -14.60 9.07
C GLY A 117 6.28 -15.95 8.47
N GLY A 118 6.38 -16.11 7.14
CA GLY A 118 5.96 -17.33 6.43
C GLY A 118 4.45 -17.50 6.25
N ARG A 119 3.62 -16.56 6.71
CA ARG A 119 2.16 -16.56 6.49
C ARG A 119 1.79 -15.52 5.44
N ARG A 120 0.80 -15.83 4.60
CA ARG A 120 0.20 -14.82 3.72
C ARG A 120 -0.56 -13.82 4.58
N LEU A 121 -0.20 -12.55 4.46
CA LEU A 121 -0.84 -11.44 5.16
C LEU A 121 -2.02 -10.90 4.35
N GLY A 122 -1.89 -10.92 3.03
CA GLY A 122 -2.89 -10.33 2.14
C GLY A 122 -2.37 -10.08 0.74
N THR A 123 -2.89 -9.01 0.14
CA THR A 123 -2.60 -8.62 -1.23
C THR A 123 -2.38 -7.11 -1.31
N CYS A 124 -1.40 -6.69 -2.09
CA CYS A 124 -1.08 -5.29 -2.28
C CYS A 124 -2.19 -4.56 -3.06
N LEU A 125 -2.67 -3.43 -2.56
CA LEU A 125 -3.65 -2.58 -3.24
C LEU A 125 -3.00 -1.44 -4.03
N SER A 126 -1.74 -1.11 -3.73
CA SER A 126 -1.08 0.04 -4.31
C SER A 126 0.33 -0.23 -4.79
N GLU A 127 0.76 0.54 -5.79
CA GLU A 127 2.03 0.32 -6.44
C GLU A 127 3.14 1.19 -5.84
N VAL A 128 4.36 0.66 -5.85
CA VAL A 128 5.56 1.40 -5.47
C VAL A 128 6.57 1.31 -6.60
N SER A 129 7.10 2.45 -7.01
CA SER A 129 8.21 2.53 -7.95
C SER A 129 9.51 2.86 -7.21
N ALA A 130 10.59 2.24 -7.64
CA ALA A 130 11.92 2.43 -7.06
C ALA A 130 13.01 2.20 -8.12
N THR A 131 14.25 2.50 -7.76
CA THR A 131 15.42 2.17 -8.58
C THR A 131 15.81 0.72 -8.32
N VAL A 132 16.13 -0.04 -9.37
CA VAL A 132 16.72 -1.37 -9.23
C VAL A 132 18.17 -1.29 -9.68
N ARG A 133 19.09 -1.77 -8.84
CA ARG A 133 20.51 -1.86 -9.17
C ARG A 133 21.14 -3.07 -8.51
N ASP A 134 21.87 -3.85 -9.28
CA ASP A 134 22.61 -5.03 -8.80
C ASP A 134 21.71 -6.01 -8.01
N GLY A 135 20.48 -6.25 -8.49
CA GLY A 135 19.51 -7.14 -7.82
C GLY A 135 18.98 -6.60 -6.48
N ARG A 136 19.07 -5.28 -6.26
CA ARG A 136 18.55 -4.61 -5.08
C ARG A 136 17.62 -3.48 -5.47
N ILE A 137 16.52 -3.37 -4.73
CA ILE A 137 15.58 -2.27 -4.84
C ILE A 137 16.06 -1.17 -3.91
N LEU A 138 16.49 -0.05 -4.47
CA LEU A 138 16.97 1.09 -3.71
C LEU A 138 15.82 2.06 -3.44
N ARG A 139 15.75 2.56 -2.20
CA ARG A 139 14.80 3.62 -1.84
C ARG A 139 15.13 4.91 -2.59
N ASP A 140 14.13 5.48 -3.25
CA ASP A 140 14.16 6.86 -3.74
C ASP A 140 13.55 7.76 -2.64
N PRO A 141 14.33 8.66 -1.99
CA PRO A 141 13.82 9.56 -0.95
C PRO A 141 12.74 10.52 -1.44
N ALA A 142 12.65 10.77 -2.76
CA ALA A 142 11.66 11.66 -3.37
C ALA A 142 10.38 10.92 -3.82
N ALA A 143 10.35 9.59 -3.72
CA ALA A 143 9.20 8.78 -4.11
C ALA A 143 8.40 8.28 -2.91
N GLU A 144 7.11 8.05 -3.15
CA GLU A 144 6.24 7.33 -2.21
C GLU A 144 6.80 5.92 -1.99
N ASN A 145 7.03 5.57 -0.72
CA ASN A 145 7.59 4.29 -0.35
C ASN A 145 6.67 3.46 0.55
N HIS A 146 5.44 3.92 0.76
CA HIS A 146 4.41 3.21 1.51
C HIS A 146 3.40 2.60 0.55
N PHE A 147 2.85 1.45 0.92
CA PHE A 147 1.77 0.82 0.18
C PHE A 147 0.74 0.21 1.13
N VAL A 148 -0.47 0.05 0.60
CA VAL A 148 -1.59 -0.54 1.33
C VAL A 148 -1.70 -2.02 0.99
N ILE A 149 -1.99 -2.82 2.01
CA ILE A 149 -2.29 -4.24 1.93
C ILE A 149 -3.76 -4.42 2.29
N GLU A 150 -4.54 -5.05 1.42
CA GLU A 150 -5.81 -5.65 1.80
C GLU A 150 -5.50 -6.97 2.53
N ARG A 151 -5.85 -7.07 3.82
CA ARG A 151 -5.58 -8.27 4.59
C ARG A 151 -6.55 -9.37 4.21
N GLU A 152 -6.03 -10.59 4.08
CA GLU A 152 -6.90 -11.76 4.00
C GLU A 152 -7.70 -11.87 5.31
N ARG A 153 -9.01 -12.03 5.19
CA ARG A 153 -9.86 -12.42 6.31
C ARG A 153 -10.28 -13.85 6.09
N ASP A 154 -10.28 -14.64 7.15
CA ASP A 154 -10.77 -16.02 7.10
C ASP A 154 -12.18 -16.03 6.50
N GLY A 155 -12.34 -16.73 5.36
CA GLY A 155 -13.62 -16.89 4.68
C GLY A 155 -14.11 -15.72 3.82
N VAL A 156 -13.32 -14.65 3.61
CA VAL A 156 -13.70 -13.53 2.71
C VAL A 156 -12.74 -13.46 1.52
N PRO A 157 -13.21 -13.67 0.27
CA PRO A 157 -12.35 -13.52 -0.90
C PRO A 157 -11.86 -12.06 -1.04
N PRO A 158 -10.65 -11.83 -1.59
CA PRO A 158 -10.11 -10.48 -1.80
C PRO A 158 -11.09 -9.65 -2.63
N SER A 159 -11.28 -8.38 -2.27
CA SER A 159 -12.26 -7.56 -2.95
C SER A 159 -11.77 -7.25 -4.36
N GLY A 160 -12.47 -7.79 -5.35
CA GLY A 160 -12.24 -7.43 -6.74
C GLY A 160 -12.62 -5.97 -6.94
N LEU A 161 -11.64 -5.09 -7.14
CA LEU A 161 -11.89 -3.86 -7.90
C LEU A 161 -12.46 -4.32 -9.24
N ALA A 162 -13.74 -4.04 -9.46
CA ALA A 162 -14.42 -4.34 -10.69
C ALA A 162 -13.60 -3.77 -11.85
N SER A 163 -13.24 -4.63 -12.81
CA SER A 163 -12.70 -4.18 -14.09
C SER A 163 -13.66 -3.13 -14.67
N PRO A 164 -13.20 -1.94 -15.07
CA PRO A 164 -14.02 -1.08 -15.91
C PRO A 164 -14.35 -1.86 -17.19
N GLY A 165 -15.62 -1.78 -17.59
CA GLY A 165 -16.29 -2.74 -18.46
C GLY A 165 -15.60 -3.07 -19.79
N ALA A 166 -15.93 -4.26 -20.27
CA ALA A 166 -15.92 -4.59 -21.69
C ALA A 166 -17.12 -3.94 -22.40
#